data_AF-A0A972Z373-F1
#
_entry.id   AF-A0A972Z373-F1
#
_cell.length_a   1.000
_cell.length_b   1.000
_cell.length_c   1.000
_cell.angle_alpha   90.00
_cell.angle_beta   90.00
_cell.angle_gamma   90.00
#
_symmetry.space_group_name_H-M   'P 1'
#
loop_
_entity.id
_entity.type
_entity.pdbx_description
1 polymer ?
#
loop_
_entity_poly.entity_id
_entity_poly.type
_entity_poly.pdbx_seq_one_letter_code
_entity_poly.pdbx_strand_id
1 'polypeptide(L)'
;MFKKKVTPTYTYFLIATSLMSSCLSVNAFATVTTTETQKYLVIATGEGIKDNEFSAFDMSNVEIGADQELVSNSAVGSPSQRVGGINGYNGGLDLTSYWVPNDGVNASKSGNRFNDTDPDHGSDTVGSADLMPGARPVYEGIDYSGNVALTGSLSKFTSSNADVNATLGIHCNRDAADCFPNPSDNNSFFADDGDPTDPNHLDYDPDDDVQGDLNALDGVSFNDPTTLLAELAAQRDWIVGLTADTTFSKTFVENTFKDNRNIKDGGGSAHVTDINDLSSIAQAAVITDLDAIDAAGNNDGIAVIDIHMEGAAFLLDNTDWILQTMLDTMVIFRMKDGTHFDFANSSILLGDGTLNSQDSIHELGAIFFIDSDAGGNELFNVNNAILGGIGLWDFTDFTPDRSTLLSTNAPSFFNPAIDGGTIIHLSNAQGCAQFISNRVEMSNNRWNRCAKGSTIPEPSITLLFALGLFSIRRMSK
;
A
#
# COMPACT_ATOMS: atom_id res chain seq x y z
N MET A 1 79.27 -26.60 16.10
CA MET A 1 79.04 -25.59 15.04
C MET A 1 79.17 -26.28 13.68
N PHE A 2 78.07 -26.83 13.13
CA PHE A 2 77.99 -27.26 11.73
C PHE A 2 76.53 -27.14 11.28
N LYS A 3 76.30 -26.29 10.28
CA LYS A 3 75.00 -26.00 9.67
C LYS A 3 74.54 -27.21 8.85
N LYS A 4 73.34 -27.73 9.11
CA LYS A 4 72.67 -28.70 8.22
C LYS A 4 71.78 -27.93 7.25
N LYS A 5 72.11 -28.04 5.96
CA LYS A 5 71.35 -27.53 4.80
C LYS A 5 69.94 -28.12 4.81
N VAL A 6 68.93 -27.25 4.72
CA VAL A 6 67.56 -27.61 4.36
C VAL A 6 67.41 -27.39 2.85
N THR A 7 67.01 -28.44 2.14
CA THR A 7 66.63 -28.40 0.72
C THR A 7 65.12 -28.15 0.64
N PRO A 8 64.62 -27.22 -0.19
CA PRO A 8 63.18 -27.09 -0.40
C PRO A 8 62.73 -28.11 -1.46
N THR A 9 61.81 -28.98 -1.07
CA THR A 9 61.09 -29.86 -2.00
C THR A 9 59.89 -29.10 -2.54
N TYR A 10 59.96 -28.68 -3.80
CA TYR A 10 58.80 -28.15 -4.51
C TYR A 10 57.88 -29.32 -4.87
N THR A 11 56.68 -29.35 -4.26
CA THR A 11 55.58 -30.20 -4.69
C THR A 11 54.55 -29.29 -5.35
N TYR A 12 54.57 -29.24 -6.69
CA TYR A 12 53.43 -28.85 -7.48
C TYR A 12 52.73 -30.13 -7.90
N PHE A 13 51.50 -30.37 -7.43
CA PHE A 13 50.53 -31.18 -8.19
C PHE A 13 49.10 -30.96 -7.69
N LEU A 14 48.28 -30.48 -8.63
CA LEU A 14 46.81 -30.54 -8.76
C LEU A 14 45.97 -30.75 -7.48
N ILE A 15 45.34 -29.67 -7.02
CA ILE A 15 43.97 -29.76 -6.50
C ILE A 15 43.04 -29.26 -7.60
N ALA A 16 42.20 -30.18 -8.04
CA ALA A 16 41.24 -30.03 -9.10
C ALA A 16 40.30 -28.85 -8.87
N THR A 17 40.10 -28.11 -9.95
CA THR A 17 38.90 -27.34 -10.33
C THR A 17 37.59 -27.93 -9.78
N SER A 18 37.12 -27.45 -8.64
CA SER A 18 35.77 -27.73 -8.12
C SER A 18 35.15 -26.54 -7.36
N LEU A 19 35.49 -25.30 -7.74
CA LEU A 19 35.08 -24.08 -7.02
C LEU A 19 34.78 -22.92 -7.98
N MET A 20 33.91 -23.11 -8.97
CA MET A 20 33.18 -22.02 -9.68
C MET A 20 31.92 -22.58 -10.40
N SER A 21 31.12 -23.38 -9.71
CA SER A 21 29.80 -23.83 -10.22
C SER A 21 28.69 -23.53 -9.21
N SER A 22 28.85 -22.47 -8.43
CA SER A 22 27.83 -21.95 -7.54
C SER A 22 27.46 -20.55 -8.02
N CYS A 23 26.20 -20.46 -8.47
CA CYS A 23 25.39 -19.24 -8.51
C CYS A 23 25.65 -18.26 -9.67
N LEU A 24 25.46 -18.74 -10.90
CA LEU A 24 24.90 -17.92 -11.98
C LEU A 24 23.55 -18.50 -12.40
N SER A 25 22.67 -18.79 -11.43
CA SER A 25 21.25 -18.77 -11.70
C SER A 25 20.83 -17.30 -11.65
N VAL A 26 21.23 -16.54 -12.67
CA VAL A 26 20.52 -15.31 -13.00
C VAL A 26 19.19 -15.80 -13.55
N ASN A 27 18.28 -16.17 -12.66
CA ASN A 27 16.86 -16.12 -12.97
C ASN A 27 16.61 -14.62 -13.13
N ALA A 28 16.87 -14.11 -14.32
CA ALA A 28 16.30 -12.85 -14.74
C ALA A 28 14.79 -13.11 -14.71
N PHE A 29 14.18 -12.89 -13.55
CA PHE A 29 12.75 -12.81 -13.45
C PHE A 29 12.38 -11.69 -14.43
N ALA A 30 11.70 -12.06 -15.51
CA ALA A 30 11.18 -11.08 -16.44
C ALA A 30 10.36 -10.08 -15.63
N THR A 31 10.60 -8.79 -15.84
CA THR A 31 9.86 -7.72 -15.18
C THR A 31 8.37 -8.02 -15.30
N VAL A 32 7.69 -8.13 -14.15
CA VAL A 32 6.24 -8.38 -14.14
C VAL A 32 5.54 -7.16 -14.70
N THR A 33 4.66 -7.35 -15.69
CA THR A 33 3.88 -6.24 -16.25
C THR A 33 2.85 -5.77 -15.23
N THR A 34 2.67 -4.46 -15.17
CA THR A 34 1.71 -3.80 -14.26
C THR A 34 0.69 -2.98 -15.05
N THR A 35 0.52 -3.25 -16.34
CA THR A 35 -0.24 -2.39 -17.26
C THR A 35 -1.69 -2.20 -16.85
N GLU A 36 -2.32 -3.24 -16.31
CA GLU A 36 -3.67 -3.21 -15.77
C GLU A 36 -3.67 -3.01 -14.25
N THR A 37 -2.85 -3.74 -13.49
CA THR A 37 -2.88 -3.66 -12.02
C THR A 37 -2.61 -2.25 -11.51
N GLN A 38 -1.72 -1.50 -12.18
CA GLN A 38 -1.38 -0.14 -11.76
C GLN A 38 -2.53 0.86 -11.94
N LYS A 39 -3.61 0.50 -12.66
CA LYS A 39 -4.74 1.39 -12.91
C LYS A 39 -5.64 1.56 -11.70
N TYR A 40 -5.71 0.56 -10.83
CA TYR A 40 -6.73 0.45 -9.78
C TYR A 40 -6.18 0.72 -8.38
N LEU A 41 -6.94 1.46 -7.59
CA LEU A 41 -6.78 1.60 -6.13
C LEU A 41 -7.19 0.30 -5.43
N VAL A 42 -8.35 -0.24 -5.80
CA VAL A 42 -8.92 -1.47 -5.22
C VAL A 42 -9.05 -2.53 -6.30
N ILE A 43 -8.58 -3.74 -6.03
CA ILE A 43 -8.85 -4.92 -6.85
C ILE A 43 -9.44 -6.00 -5.94
N ALA A 44 -10.77 -6.16 -6.03
CA ALA A 44 -11.50 -7.18 -5.29
C ALA A 44 -11.72 -8.41 -6.18
N THR A 45 -11.19 -9.54 -5.73
CA THR A 45 -11.09 -10.78 -6.53
C THR A 45 -12.11 -11.84 -6.17
N GLY A 46 -12.90 -11.61 -5.12
CA GLY A 46 -13.83 -12.58 -4.60
C GLY A 46 -14.97 -12.89 -5.57
N GLU A 47 -15.36 -14.16 -5.58
CA GLU A 47 -16.41 -14.69 -6.45
C GLU A 47 -17.54 -15.23 -5.59
N GLY A 48 -18.74 -14.69 -5.78
CA GLY A 48 -19.95 -15.22 -5.14
C GLY A 48 -20.32 -16.62 -5.63
N ILE A 49 -21.22 -17.25 -4.89
CA ILE A 49 -21.86 -18.50 -5.32
C ILE A 49 -23.19 -18.13 -5.96
N LYS A 50 -23.58 -18.85 -7.01
CA LYS A 50 -24.89 -18.65 -7.65
C LYS A 50 -25.99 -18.72 -6.59
N ASP A 51 -26.87 -17.72 -6.59
CA ASP A 51 -27.98 -17.54 -5.63
C ASP A 51 -27.58 -17.04 -4.22
N ASN A 52 -26.30 -16.71 -3.99
CA ASN A 52 -25.86 -15.99 -2.79
C ASN A 52 -25.22 -14.65 -3.20
N GLU A 53 -25.67 -13.57 -2.58
CA GLU A 53 -25.07 -12.26 -2.83
C GLU A 53 -23.69 -12.22 -2.17
N PHE A 54 -22.66 -11.91 -2.97
CA PHE A 54 -21.30 -11.74 -2.48
C PHE A 54 -20.86 -10.32 -2.79
N SER A 55 -20.72 -9.51 -1.75
CA SER A 55 -20.16 -8.17 -1.91
C SER A 55 -18.64 -8.25 -1.84
N ALA A 56 -17.98 -8.03 -2.97
CA ALA A 56 -16.53 -8.04 -3.06
C ALA A 56 -15.93 -6.69 -2.61
N PHE A 57 -16.71 -5.61 -2.73
CA PHE A 57 -16.31 -4.29 -2.28
C PHE A 57 -17.47 -3.57 -1.61
N ASP A 58 -17.27 -3.16 -0.37
CA ASP A 58 -18.25 -2.42 0.42
C ASP A 58 -17.64 -1.09 0.85
N MET A 59 -18.32 0.03 0.59
CA MET A 59 -17.85 1.34 1.02
C MET A 59 -18.95 2.19 1.68
N SER A 60 -18.65 2.77 2.84
CA SER A 60 -19.58 3.62 3.59
C SER A 60 -18.87 4.86 4.14
N ASN A 61 -19.33 6.06 3.78
CA ASN A 61 -18.65 7.32 4.16
C ASN A 61 -17.20 7.34 3.66
N VAL A 62 -17.01 7.08 2.37
CA VAL A 62 -15.67 6.89 1.78
C VAL A 62 -15.45 7.91 0.68
N GLU A 63 -14.26 8.47 0.61
CA GLU A 63 -13.77 9.29 -0.50
C GLU A 63 -12.61 8.54 -1.16
N ILE A 64 -12.62 8.37 -2.48
CA ILE A 64 -11.50 7.78 -3.23
C ILE A 64 -11.15 8.60 -4.46
N GLY A 65 -9.86 8.73 -4.75
CA GLY A 65 -9.31 9.55 -5.84
C GLY A 65 -9.45 11.07 -5.65
N ALA A 66 -9.84 11.45 -4.43
CA ALA A 66 -9.73 12.78 -3.89
C ALA A 66 -9.24 12.64 -2.44
N ASP A 67 -8.27 13.48 -2.08
CA ASP A 67 -7.87 13.68 -0.68
C ASP A 67 -7.62 15.16 -0.48
N GLN A 68 -8.48 15.89 0.21
CA GLN A 68 -8.34 17.35 0.29
C GLN A 68 -7.36 17.82 1.36
N GLU A 69 -7.17 17.04 2.42
CA GLU A 69 -6.31 17.37 3.55
C GLU A 69 -6.12 16.10 4.40
N LEU A 70 -4.87 15.73 4.68
CA LEU A 70 -4.58 14.57 5.51
C LEU A 70 -5.25 14.76 6.88
N VAL A 71 -5.12 15.90 7.55
CA VAL A 71 -5.73 16.09 8.89
C VAL A 71 -6.98 16.97 8.84
N SER A 72 -7.95 16.59 8.00
CA SER A 72 -9.21 17.36 7.92
C SER A 72 -10.09 17.25 9.17
N ASN A 73 -10.86 18.31 9.45
CA ASN A 73 -11.95 18.29 10.42
C ASN A 73 -13.30 17.91 9.76
N SER A 74 -14.23 17.32 10.52
CA SER A 74 -15.60 17.10 10.03
C SER A 74 -16.47 18.36 10.00
N ALA A 75 -15.94 19.50 10.48
CA ALA A 75 -16.65 20.77 10.63
C ALA A 75 -16.69 21.58 9.33
N VAL A 76 -16.80 20.89 8.20
CA VAL A 76 -16.88 21.48 6.87
C VAL A 76 -18.31 21.91 6.56
N GLY A 77 -18.60 23.16 6.90
CA GLY A 77 -19.78 23.90 6.43
C GLY A 77 -19.53 24.70 5.16
N SER A 78 -18.32 24.65 4.58
CA SER A 78 -18.00 25.40 3.36
C SER A 78 -18.35 24.59 2.10
N PRO A 79 -19.14 25.13 1.16
CA PRO A 79 -19.43 24.49 -0.12
C PRO A 79 -18.19 24.11 -0.95
N SER A 80 -17.05 24.77 -0.73
CA SER A 80 -15.80 24.54 -1.47
C SER A 80 -15.09 23.23 -1.15
N GLN A 81 -15.36 22.65 0.02
CA GLN A 81 -14.81 21.35 0.44
C GLN A 81 -15.79 20.21 0.12
N ARG A 82 -16.91 20.52 -0.55
CA ARG A 82 -17.87 19.54 -1.06
C ARG A 82 -17.58 19.32 -2.53
N VAL A 83 -16.80 18.30 -2.84
CA VAL A 83 -16.76 17.79 -4.21
C VAL A 83 -17.92 16.80 -4.31
N GLY A 84 -18.99 17.15 -5.01
CA GLY A 84 -20.03 16.19 -5.41
C GLY A 84 -21.05 15.69 -4.36
N GLY A 85 -20.99 16.11 -3.09
CA GLY A 85 -21.93 15.61 -2.07
C GLY A 85 -23.40 16.01 -2.31
N ILE A 86 -24.29 15.01 -2.47
CA ILE A 86 -25.74 15.18 -2.34
C ILE A 86 -26.05 15.82 -0.98
N ASN A 87 -26.99 16.76 -0.93
CA ASN A 87 -27.45 17.46 0.29
C ASN A 87 -27.46 16.55 1.54
N GLY A 88 -26.45 16.68 2.41
CA GLY A 88 -26.37 15.96 3.68
C GLY A 88 -25.12 15.10 3.87
N TYR A 89 -24.36 14.78 2.81
CA TYR A 89 -23.03 14.19 2.94
C TYR A 89 -21.96 15.29 3.03
N ASN A 90 -21.18 15.28 4.12
CA ASN A 90 -20.15 16.30 4.39
C ASN A 90 -18.71 15.78 4.15
N GLY A 91 -18.52 14.64 3.47
CA GLY A 91 -17.19 14.12 3.10
C GLY A 91 -16.20 13.93 4.25
N GLY A 92 -16.64 14.02 5.49
CA GLY A 92 -15.78 14.34 6.62
C GLY A 92 -15.29 13.09 7.34
N LEU A 93 -14.18 12.50 6.89
CA LEU A 93 -13.34 11.74 7.79
C LEU A 93 -12.80 12.69 8.88
N ASP A 94 -13.22 12.52 10.13
CA ASP A 94 -12.73 13.35 11.25
C ASP A 94 -11.53 12.71 11.92
N LEU A 95 -10.35 13.00 11.38
CA LEU A 95 -9.10 12.58 11.98
C LEU A 95 -8.61 13.54 13.05
N THR A 96 -9.16 14.76 13.16
CA THR A 96 -8.65 15.73 14.14
C THR A 96 -8.65 15.19 15.56
N SER A 97 -9.75 14.59 16.02
CA SER A 97 -9.83 14.06 17.39
C SER A 97 -8.79 12.96 17.72
N TYR A 98 -8.29 12.26 16.70
CA TYR A 98 -7.29 11.21 16.85
C TYR A 98 -5.85 11.75 16.73
N TRP A 99 -5.61 12.70 15.84
CA TRP A 99 -4.26 13.10 15.43
C TRP A 99 -3.85 14.52 15.85
N VAL A 100 -4.82 15.39 16.16
CA VAL A 100 -4.64 16.78 16.63
C VAL A 100 -5.42 16.99 17.94
N PRO A 101 -4.77 17.31 19.07
CA PRO A 101 -5.45 17.68 20.30
C PRO A 101 -6.39 18.87 20.04
N ASN A 102 -7.68 18.65 20.26
CA ASN A 102 -8.74 19.63 20.06
C ASN A 102 -8.75 20.67 21.19
N ASP A 103 -7.75 21.56 21.25
CA ASP A 103 -7.71 22.65 22.23
C ASP A 103 -7.70 24.07 21.63
N GLY A 104 -7.98 24.19 20.32
CA GLY A 104 -8.32 25.47 19.66
C GLY A 104 -7.23 26.54 19.70
N VAL A 105 -6.01 26.20 20.15
CA VAL A 105 -4.87 27.12 20.30
C VAL A 105 -3.54 26.50 19.81
N ASN A 106 -3.46 25.18 19.59
CA ASN A 106 -2.19 24.48 19.35
C ASN A 106 -1.96 23.94 17.92
N ALA A 107 -2.07 24.79 16.90
CA ALA A 107 -1.29 24.59 15.67
C ALA A 107 0.22 24.80 15.91
N SER A 108 0.62 25.36 17.07
CA SER A 108 2.00 25.81 17.34
C SER A 108 2.71 25.12 18.52
N LYS A 109 2.16 24.06 19.12
CA LYS A 109 2.74 23.43 20.33
C LYS A 109 2.79 21.91 20.27
N SER A 110 4.04 21.40 20.27
CA SER A 110 4.52 20.08 20.68
C SER A 110 3.44 19.10 21.19
N GLY A 111 3.13 18.07 20.40
CA GLY A 111 2.23 16.97 20.77
C GLY A 111 1.44 16.33 19.63
N ASN A 112 1.39 16.98 18.46
CA ASN A 112 0.72 16.45 17.27
C ASN A 112 1.65 15.51 16.51
N ARG A 113 1.10 14.45 15.91
CA ARG A 113 1.90 13.52 15.10
C ARG A 113 2.32 14.13 13.75
N PHE A 114 1.50 15.04 13.25
CA PHE A 114 1.68 15.76 11.99
C PHE A 114 1.87 17.24 12.26
N ASN A 115 2.73 17.87 11.47
CA ASN A 115 2.81 19.31 11.36
C ASN A 115 1.75 19.75 10.34
N ASP A 116 0.72 20.39 10.85
CA ASP A 116 -0.28 21.08 10.06
C ASP A 116 0.41 22.26 9.36
N THR A 117 0.51 22.19 8.03
CA THR A 117 1.17 23.22 7.23
C THR A 117 0.20 24.21 6.57
N ASP A 118 -1.11 24.01 6.70
CA ASP A 118 -2.13 24.97 6.29
C ASP A 118 -2.91 25.47 7.53
N PRO A 119 -2.42 26.54 8.19
CA PRO A 119 -2.91 26.93 9.51
C PRO A 119 -4.35 27.50 9.59
N ASP A 120 -5.20 27.40 8.54
CA ASP A 120 -6.37 28.25 8.40
C ASP A 120 -7.67 27.52 7.96
N HIS A 121 -8.52 27.14 8.93
CA HIS A 121 -9.95 26.79 8.73
C HIS A 121 -10.85 27.95 8.21
N GLY A 122 -10.42 28.74 7.22
CA GLY A 122 -11.15 29.95 6.82
C GLY A 122 -10.94 30.51 5.41
N SER A 123 -9.90 30.11 4.67
CA SER A 123 -9.79 30.41 3.24
C SER A 123 -8.76 29.49 2.59
N ASP A 124 -9.19 28.23 2.50
CA ASP A 124 -8.45 27.05 2.07
C ASP A 124 -7.89 27.21 0.64
N THR A 125 -6.57 27.22 0.53
CA THR A 125 -5.87 27.02 -0.75
C THR A 125 -5.09 25.74 -0.62
N VAL A 126 -5.73 24.63 -1.02
CA VAL A 126 -5.10 23.35 -1.40
C VAL A 126 -3.69 23.61 -1.92
N GLY A 127 -2.65 23.19 -1.20
CA GLY A 127 -1.29 23.49 -1.64
C GLY A 127 -0.11 23.13 -0.73
N SER A 128 -0.31 22.93 0.58
CA SER A 128 0.76 22.45 1.47
C SER A 128 0.29 21.24 2.26
N ALA A 129 0.78 20.06 1.89
CA ALA A 129 0.39 18.81 2.52
C ALA A 129 0.89 18.71 3.96
N ASP A 130 0.08 18.12 4.84
CA ASP A 130 0.49 17.83 6.20
C ASP A 130 1.67 16.87 6.23
N LEU A 131 2.61 17.13 7.15
CA LEU A 131 3.90 16.45 7.16
C LEU A 131 4.17 15.80 8.51
N MET A 132 4.51 14.51 8.48
CA MET A 132 5.19 13.86 9.60
C MET A 132 6.70 14.04 9.41
N PRO A 133 7.44 14.62 10.39
CA PRO A 133 8.89 14.82 10.23
C PRO A 133 9.63 13.52 9.92
N GLY A 134 10.45 13.53 8.87
CA GLY A 134 11.17 12.35 8.37
C GLY A 134 10.41 11.50 7.34
N ALA A 135 9.10 11.73 7.19
CA ALA A 135 8.30 11.14 6.13
C ALA A 135 8.18 12.10 4.93
N ARG A 136 7.91 11.52 3.77
CA ARG A 136 7.43 12.24 2.60
C ARG A 136 5.97 12.66 2.81
N PRO A 137 5.53 13.84 2.32
CA PRO A 137 4.13 14.23 2.38
C PRO A 137 3.25 13.23 1.61
N VAL A 138 2.02 13.02 2.07
CA VAL A 138 1.02 12.34 1.25
C VAL A 138 0.45 13.37 0.27
N TYR A 139 0.18 12.96 -0.97
CA TYR A 139 -0.43 13.87 -1.93
C TYR A 139 -1.86 14.23 -1.53
N GLU A 140 -2.14 15.53 -1.48
CA GLU A 140 -3.47 16.11 -1.28
C GLU A 140 -3.95 16.75 -2.59
N GLY A 141 -5.11 16.33 -3.07
CA GLY A 141 -5.83 16.82 -4.22
C GLY A 141 -6.77 15.76 -4.80
N ILE A 142 -7.58 16.18 -5.78
CA ILE A 142 -8.31 15.27 -6.67
C ILE A 142 -7.35 14.80 -7.76
N ASP A 143 -7.09 13.50 -7.83
CA ASP A 143 -6.21 12.90 -8.85
C ASP A 143 -6.93 11.87 -9.74
N TYR A 144 -8.23 11.67 -9.53
CA TYR A 144 -9.08 10.74 -10.28
C TYR A 144 -8.54 9.30 -10.28
N SER A 145 -7.86 8.92 -9.21
CA SER A 145 -7.19 7.64 -9.08
C SER A 145 -8.01 6.57 -8.36
N GLY A 146 -9.25 6.90 -7.94
CA GLY A 146 -10.20 6.05 -7.23
C GLY A 146 -10.78 4.89 -8.04
N ASN A 147 -10.04 4.37 -9.01
CA ASN A 147 -10.47 3.27 -9.87
C ASN A 147 -10.57 1.96 -9.08
N VAL A 148 -11.63 1.20 -9.33
CA VAL A 148 -11.88 -0.09 -8.66
C VAL A 148 -12.08 -1.18 -9.70
N ALA A 149 -11.55 -2.38 -9.46
CA ALA A 149 -11.83 -3.57 -10.26
C ALA A 149 -12.47 -4.67 -9.41
N LEU A 150 -13.63 -5.17 -9.84
CA LEU A 150 -14.26 -6.38 -9.32
C LEU A 150 -14.12 -7.50 -10.35
N THR A 151 -13.27 -8.48 -10.07
CA THR A 151 -12.89 -9.50 -11.05
C THR A 151 -13.71 -10.79 -10.94
N GLY A 152 -14.45 -10.98 -9.85
CA GLY A 152 -15.32 -12.14 -9.67
C GLY A 152 -16.52 -12.14 -10.61
N SER A 153 -16.89 -13.32 -11.14
CA SER A 153 -18.05 -13.42 -12.04
C SER A 153 -19.40 -13.15 -11.35
N LEU A 154 -19.43 -13.20 -10.02
CA LEU A 154 -20.62 -12.92 -9.19
C LEU A 154 -20.32 -11.89 -8.10
N SER A 155 -19.26 -11.10 -8.26
CA SER A 155 -18.92 -10.02 -7.33
C SER A 155 -19.92 -8.89 -7.45
N LYS A 156 -20.39 -8.41 -6.30
CA LYS A 156 -21.15 -7.16 -6.18
C LYS A 156 -20.33 -6.09 -5.51
N PHE A 157 -20.77 -4.87 -5.68
CA PHE A 157 -20.30 -3.73 -4.93
C PHE A 157 -21.47 -3.05 -4.22
N THR A 158 -21.24 -2.59 -3.00
CA THR A 158 -22.20 -1.74 -2.29
C THR A 158 -21.53 -0.43 -1.86
N SER A 159 -22.30 0.65 -1.95
CA SER A 159 -21.85 1.95 -1.48
C SER A 159 -22.96 2.70 -0.78
N SER A 160 -22.57 3.49 0.22
CA SER A 160 -23.42 4.51 0.81
C SER A 160 -22.56 5.70 1.22
N ASN A 161 -23.07 6.92 1.00
CA ASN A 161 -22.37 8.14 1.38
C ASN A 161 -20.93 8.14 0.85
N ALA A 162 -20.69 7.80 -0.41
CA ALA A 162 -19.34 7.76 -0.94
C ALA A 162 -19.11 8.79 -2.04
N ASP A 163 -17.87 9.23 -2.19
CA ASP A 163 -17.41 10.10 -3.26
C ASP A 163 -16.27 9.37 -4.01
N VAL A 164 -16.47 9.14 -5.30
CA VAL A 164 -15.52 8.44 -6.16
C VAL A 164 -15.09 9.37 -7.27
N ASN A 165 -13.84 9.78 -7.24
CA ASN A 165 -13.18 10.52 -8.30
C ASN A 165 -12.29 9.54 -9.04
N ALA A 166 -12.69 9.15 -10.25
CA ALA A 166 -12.05 8.05 -10.95
C ALA A 166 -12.02 8.28 -12.47
N THR A 167 -10.87 8.03 -13.08
CA THR A 167 -10.68 8.10 -14.54
C THR A 167 -11.32 6.93 -15.29
N LEU A 168 -11.49 5.79 -14.63
CA LEU A 168 -12.10 4.57 -15.17
C LEU A 168 -13.39 4.20 -14.43
N GLY A 169 -13.53 4.66 -13.19
CA GLY A 169 -14.62 4.28 -12.32
C GLY A 169 -14.46 2.87 -11.71
N ILE A 170 -15.59 2.22 -11.48
CA ILE A 170 -15.71 0.86 -10.94
C ILE A 170 -15.94 -0.11 -12.10
N HIS A 171 -14.95 -0.96 -12.36
CA HIS A 171 -14.98 -1.97 -13.41
C HIS A 171 -15.46 -3.30 -12.87
N CYS A 172 -16.55 -3.82 -13.41
CA CYS A 172 -17.10 -5.12 -13.07
C CYS A 172 -16.84 -6.15 -14.17
N ASN A 173 -16.64 -7.41 -13.80
CA ASN A 173 -16.57 -8.55 -14.73
C ASN A 173 -17.95 -8.93 -15.35
N ARG A 174 -18.99 -8.13 -15.11
CA ARG A 174 -20.35 -8.31 -15.64
C ARG A 174 -20.99 -6.97 -15.95
N ASP A 175 -22.18 -7.02 -16.55
CA ASP A 175 -23.03 -5.86 -16.77
C ASP A 175 -23.17 -5.06 -15.47
N ALA A 176 -23.05 -3.73 -15.58
CA ALA A 176 -23.04 -2.82 -14.41
C ALA A 176 -24.28 -2.99 -13.50
N ALA A 177 -25.45 -3.25 -14.09
CA ALA A 177 -26.70 -3.48 -13.35
C ALA A 177 -26.69 -4.77 -12.49
N ASP A 178 -25.88 -5.77 -12.83
CA ASP A 178 -25.74 -6.99 -12.02
C ASP A 178 -24.78 -6.77 -10.84
N CYS A 179 -23.76 -5.94 -11.08
CA CYS A 179 -22.72 -5.58 -10.13
C CYS A 179 -23.23 -4.61 -9.06
N PHE A 180 -24.13 -3.70 -9.48
CA PHE A 180 -24.73 -2.66 -8.66
C PHE A 180 -26.25 -2.69 -8.75
N PRO A 181 -26.91 -3.65 -8.07
CA PRO A 181 -28.32 -3.98 -8.33
C PRO A 181 -29.33 -2.94 -7.82
N ASN A 182 -28.96 -2.09 -6.86
CA ASN A 182 -29.87 -1.12 -6.22
C ASN A 182 -29.33 0.32 -6.27
N PRO A 183 -29.16 0.91 -7.47
CA PRO A 183 -28.65 2.27 -7.60
C PRO A 183 -29.57 3.32 -6.97
N SER A 184 -30.88 3.06 -6.91
CA SER A 184 -31.87 3.98 -6.35
C SER A 184 -31.72 4.27 -4.86
N ASP A 185 -31.03 3.38 -4.13
CA ASP A 185 -30.82 3.51 -2.69
C ASP A 185 -29.46 4.13 -2.36
N ASN A 186 -28.69 4.47 -3.40
CA ASN A 186 -27.36 5.01 -3.26
C ASN A 186 -27.38 6.54 -3.29
N ASN A 187 -26.70 7.14 -2.33
CA ASN A 187 -26.43 8.57 -2.28
C ASN A 187 -24.94 8.87 -2.48
N SER A 188 -24.23 7.96 -3.15
CA SER A 188 -22.83 8.16 -3.52
C SER A 188 -22.72 8.88 -4.85
N PHE A 189 -21.65 9.66 -4.97
CA PHE A 189 -21.28 10.39 -6.16
C PHE A 189 -20.13 9.67 -6.88
N PHE A 190 -20.21 9.63 -8.20
CA PHE A 190 -19.18 9.07 -9.07
C PHE A 190 -18.85 10.12 -10.13
N ALA A 191 -17.73 10.82 -9.97
CA ALA A 191 -17.18 11.65 -11.02
C ALA A 191 -16.42 10.76 -12.00
N ASP A 192 -16.95 10.66 -13.22
CA ASP A 192 -16.24 10.10 -14.36
C ASP A 192 -15.64 11.25 -15.18
N ASP A 193 -14.32 11.23 -15.38
CA ASP A 193 -13.59 12.17 -16.24
C ASP A 193 -13.74 11.79 -17.71
N GLY A 194 -14.99 11.61 -18.17
CA GLY A 194 -15.31 11.19 -19.53
C GLY A 194 -14.73 12.12 -20.61
N ASP A 195 -14.25 13.32 -20.24
CA ASP A 195 -13.41 14.18 -21.07
C ASP A 195 -12.52 15.12 -20.22
N PRO A 196 -11.20 14.83 -20.04
CA PRO A 196 -10.25 15.72 -19.34
C PRO A 196 -10.06 17.08 -20.03
N THR A 197 -10.68 17.29 -21.20
CA THR A 197 -10.65 18.54 -21.96
C THR A 197 -11.92 19.37 -21.85
N ASP A 198 -12.94 18.92 -21.11
CA ASP A 198 -14.11 19.76 -20.79
C ASP A 198 -13.91 20.50 -19.45
N PRO A 199 -13.43 21.76 -19.47
CA PRO A 199 -13.30 22.56 -18.26
C PRO A 199 -14.64 22.87 -17.58
N ASN A 200 -15.79 22.56 -18.20
CA ASN A 200 -17.11 22.73 -17.60
C ASN A 200 -17.61 21.44 -16.90
N HIS A 201 -16.88 20.32 -16.94
CA HIS A 201 -17.27 19.12 -16.21
C HIS A 201 -16.97 19.22 -14.69
N LEU A 202 -16.20 20.24 -14.30
CA LEU A 202 -16.01 20.69 -12.91
C LEU A 202 -17.07 21.70 -12.45
N ASP A 203 -17.92 22.22 -13.35
CA ASP A 203 -19.10 23.00 -12.96
C ASP A 203 -20.21 22.02 -12.52
N TYR A 204 -19.95 21.29 -11.43
CA TYR A 204 -21.04 21.01 -10.51
C TYR A 204 -21.47 22.38 -9.97
N ASP A 205 -22.40 23.04 -10.68
CA ASP A 205 -23.09 24.21 -10.18
C ASP A 205 -24.13 23.72 -9.17
N PRO A 206 -23.88 23.84 -7.84
CA PRO A 206 -24.84 23.40 -6.84
C PRO A 206 -26.15 24.20 -6.89
N ASP A 207 -26.20 25.32 -7.63
CA ASP A 207 -27.37 26.17 -7.79
C ASP A 207 -28.16 25.90 -9.09
N ASP A 208 -27.63 25.11 -10.02
CA ASP A 208 -28.40 24.69 -11.19
C ASP A 208 -29.28 23.50 -10.77
N ASP A 209 -30.51 23.82 -10.35
CA ASP A 209 -31.62 22.92 -9.94
C ASP A 209 -32.08 21.96 -11.06
N VAL A 210 -31.26 21.82 -12.11
CA VAL A 210 -31.31 20.72 -13.06
C VAL A 210 -30.87 19.50 -12.30
N GLN A 211 -31.85 18.73 -11.80
CA GLN A 211 -31.72 17.29 -11.59
C GLN A 211 -31.27 16.64 -12.90
N GLY A 212 -30.00 16.84 -13.26
CA GLY A 212 -29.31 16.10 -14.29
C GLY A 212 -29.53 14.65 -13.99
N ASP A 213 -29.84 13.88 -15.03
CA ASP A 213 -30.31 12.51 -14.99
C ASP A 213 -29.42 11.66 -14.07
N LEU A 214 -29.71 11.63 -12.75
CA LEU A 214 -29.05 10.86 -11.70
C LEU A 214 -29.32 9.36 -11.86
N ASN A 215 -29.48 8.89 -13.10
CA ASN A 215 -29.48 7.49 -13.49
C ASN A 215 -28.01 7.06 -13.72
N ALA A 216 -27.14 7.23 -12.73
CA ALA A 216 -26.85 6.26 -11.65
C ALA A 216 -25.83 5.15 -12.00
N LEU A 217 -25.20 5.16 -13.17
CA LEU A 217 -24.11 4.24 -13.51
C LEU A 217 -22.95 4.87 -14.31
N ASP A 218 -22.96 6.18 -14.56
CA ASP A 218 -21.79 6.86 -15.13
C ASP A 218 -20.63 6.70 -14.13
N GLY A 219 -19.56 6.01 -14.53
CA GLY A 219 -18.50 5.55 -13.62
C GLY A 219 -18.60 4.09 -13.13
N VAL A 220 -19.58 3.28 -13.57
CA VAL A 220 -19.57 1.81 -13.39
C VAL A 220 -19.64 1.13 -14.74
N SER A 221 -18.58 0.42 -15.13
CA SER A 221 -18.45 -0.14 -16.46
C SER A 221 -18.11 -1.64 -16.46
N PHE A 222 -18.37 -2.30 -17.58
CA PHE A 222 -17.95 -3.68 -17.79
C PHE A 222 -16.52 -3.73 -18.33
N ASN A 223 -15.69 -4.63 -17.78
CA ASN A 223 -14.37 -4.93 -18.33
C ASN A 223 -14.07 -6.43 -18.30
N ASP A 224 -13.32 -6.92 -19.28
CA ASP A 224 -12.72 -8.26 -19.26
C ASP A 224 -11.51 -8.26 -18.32
N PRO A 225 -11.55 -8.94 -17.16
CA PRO A 225 -10.47 -8.92 -16.20
C PRO A 225 -9.31 -9.86 -16.58
N THR A 226 -9.35 -10.53 -17.73
CA THR A 226 -8.36 -11.57 -18.10
C THR A 226 -6.91 -11.07 -18.00
N THR A 227 -6.61 -9.90 -18.57
CA THR A 227 -5.25 -9.34 -18.50
C THR A 227 -4.87 -8.97 -17.07
N LEU A 228 -5.80 -8.37 -16.31
CA LEU A 228 -5.60 -8.00 -14.91
C LEU A 228 -5.31 -9.24 -14.04
N LEU A 229 -6.09 -10.31 -14.19
CA LEU A 229 -5.91 -11.57 -13.47
C LEU A 229 -4.57 -12.24 -13.82
N ALA A 230 -4.13 -12.18 -15.08
CA ALA A 230 -2.84 -12.69 -15.48
C ALA A 230 -1.67 -11.90 -14.85
N GLU A 231 -1.79 -10.57 -14.75
CA GLU A 231 -0.80 -9.73 -14.08
C GLU A 231 -0.74 -10.01 -12.58
N LEU A 232 -1.89 -10.12 -11.90
CA LEU A 232 -1.97 -10.48 -10.48
C LEU A 232 -1.30 -11.83 -10.20
N ALA A 233 -1.53 -12.83 -11.05
CA ALA A 233 -0.89 -14.14 -10.96
C ALA A 233 0.63 -14.03 -11.06
N ALA A 234 1.12 -13.30 -12.06
CA ALA A 234 2.55 -13.09 -12.26
C ALA A 234 3.18 -12.31 -11.09
N GLN A 235 2.47 -11.34 -10.51
CA GLN A 235 2.94 -10.57 -9.35
C GLN A 235 3.04 -11.44 -8.10
N ARG A 236 2.03 -12.24 -7.82
CA ARG A 236 2.05 -13.23 -6.72
C ARG A 236 3.25 -14.17 -6.86
N ASP A 237 3.38 -14.81 -8.01
CA ASP A 237 4.45 -15.79 -8.25
C ASP A 237 5.84 -15.15 -8.15
N TRP A 238 5.97 -13.90 -8.62
CA TRP A 238 7.19 -13.10 -8.43
C TRP A 238 7.50 -12.88 -6.95
N ILE A 239 6.57 -12.33 -6.15
CA ILE A 239 6.78 -12.07 -4.71
C ILE A 239 7.13 -13.34 -3.94
N VAL A 240 6.41 -14.45 -4.22
CA VAL A 240 6.65 -15.75 -3.58
C VAL A 240 8.04 -16.29 -3.95
N GLY A 241 8.49 -16.06 -5.19
CA GLY A 241 9.79 -16.47 -5.70
C GLY A 241 10.98 -15.69 -5.16
N LEU A 242 10.78 -14.52 -4.53
CA LEU A 242 11.85 -13.71 -3.97
C LEU A 242 12.51 -14.39 -2.76
N THR A 243 13.82 -14.17 -2.60
CA THR A 243 14.55 -14.56 -1.39
C THR A 243 14.45 -13.43 -0.38
N ALA A 244 14.28 -13.74 0.90
CA ALA A 244 14.27 -12.72 1.95
C ALA A 244 15.69 -12.22 2.25
N ASP A 245 15.84 -10.90 2.39
CA ASP A 245 17.09 -10.27 2.82
C ASP A 245 17.20 -10.26 4.35
N THR A 246 16.05 -10.19 5.04
CA THR A 246 16.00 -10.30 6.49
C THR A 246 14.70 -10.95 6.99
N THR A 247 14.68 -11.26 8.28
CA THR A 247 13.54 -11.89 8.95
C THR A 247 13.19 -11.14 10.21
N PHE A 248 11.93 -10.70 10.31
CA PHE A 248 11.34 -10.14 11.52
C PHE A 248 10.68 -11.27 12.31
N SER A 249 11.38 -11.74 13.33
CA SER A 249 10.79 -12.68 14.30
C SER A 249 9.77 -11.97 15.20
N LYS A 250 8.83 -12.71 15.76
CA LYS A 250 7.88 -12.22 16.77
C LYS A 250 8.55 -11.45 17.90
N THR A 251 9.69 -11.95 18.40
CA THR A 251 10.43 -11.27 19.47
C THR A 251 11.01 -9.94 19.00
N PHE A 252 11.49 -9.86 17.75
CA PHE A 252 11.94 -8.60 17.17
C PHE A 252 10.76 -7.63 17.02
N VAL A 253 9.65 -8.06 16.42
CA VAL A 253 8.44 -7.24 16.24
C VAL A 253 7.94 -6.73 17.59
N GLU A 254 7.75 -7.63 18.55
CA GLU A 254 7.34 -7.23 19.89
C GLU A 254 8.34 -6.24 20.50
N ASN A 255 9.65 -6.48 20.49
CA ASN A 255 10.60 -5.55 21.10
C ASN A 255 10.71 -4.20 20.38
N THR A 256 10.48 -4.16 19.07
CA THR A 256 10.59 -2.95 18.26
C THR A 256 9.33 -2.10 18.37
N PHE A 257 8.15 -2.74 18.39
CA PHE A 257 6.85 -2.06 18.32
C PHE A 257 6.07 -2.05 19.65
N LYS A 258 6.48 -2.81 20.70
CA LYS A 258 5.74 -2.89 22.00
C LYS A 258 5.56 -1.59 22.72
N ASP A 259 6.56 -0.72 22.63
CA ASP A 259 6.67 0.37 23.59
C ASP A 259 5.64 1.48 23.29
N ASN A 260 4.78 1.31 22.27
CA ASN A 260 3.64 2.16 21.94
C ASN A 260 4.02 3.65 22.00
N ARG A 261 5.26 3.96 21.60
CA ARG A 261 5.77 5.31 21.70
C ARG A 261 5.28 6.04 20.49
N ASN A 262 4.03 6.45 20.57
CA ASN A 262 3.57 7.48 19.69
C ASN A 262 4.19 8.82 20.09
N ILE A 263 4.45 9.68 19.10
CA ILE A 263 4.80 11.10 19.31
C ILE A 263 3.83 11.76 20.33
N LYS A 264 2.56 11.32 20.37
CA LYS A 264 1.49 11.81 21.23
C LYS A 264 1.58 11.42 22.70
N ASP A 265 2.19 10.28 23.05
CA ASP A 265 1.97 9.67 24.37
C ASP A 265 2.60 10.44 25.54
N GLY A 266 3.53 11.38 25.29
CA GLY A 266 4.02 12.36 26.27
C GLY A 266 4.57 11.81 27.60
N GLY A 267 4.66 10.49 27.76
CA GLY A 267 4.81 9.79 29.04
C GLY A 267 6.26 9.37 29.36
N GLY A 268 7.17 9.50 28.39
CA GLY A 268 8.60 9.45 28.63
C GLY A 268 9.13 10.86 28.87
N SER A 269 9.95 11.06 29.90
CA SER A 269 10.53 12.35 30.32
C SER A 269 11.39 13.09 29.26
N ALA A 270 11.40 12.63 28.01
CA ALA A 270 11.90 13.34 26.84
C ALA A 270 10.71 13.99 26.12
N HIS A 271 10.20 15.07 26.71
CA HIS A 271 9.37 16.00 25.96
C HIS A 271 10.22 16.48 24.78
N VAL A 272 9.81 16.16 23.55
CA VAL A 272 10.43 16.73 22.34
C VAL A 272 10.14 18.23 22.37
N THR A 273 11.07 18.99 22.95
CA THR A 273 10.95 20.45 23.05
C THR A 273 11.34 21.16 21.77
N ASP A 274 11.91 20.44 20.80
CA ASP A 274 12.32 20.99 19.50
C ASP A 274 12.11 19.95 18.39
N ILE A 275 11.07 20.15 17.58
CA ILE A 275 10.75 19.29 16.43
C ILE A 275 11.81 19.41 15.31
N ASN A 276 12.78 20.32 15.42
CA ASN A 276 13.87 20.45 14.45
C ASN A 276 15.09 19.58 14.79
N ASP A 277 15.08 18.87 15.93
CA ASP A 277 16.15 17.95 16.30
C ASP A 277 15.79 16.51 15.90
N LEU A 278 16.41 16.02 14.80
CA LEU A 278 16.32 14.61 14.34
C LEU A 278 16.52 13.60 15.46
N SER A 279 17.36 13.89 16.45
CA SER A 279 17.62 12.97 17.57
C SER A 279 16.44 12.85 18.54
N SER A 280 15.52 13.82 18.51
CA SER A 280 14.28 13.82 19.28
C SER A 280 13.10 13.23 18.50
N ILE A 281 13.06 13.38 17.18
CA ILE A 281 12.09 12.70 16.29
C ILE A 281 12.39 11.20 16.18
N ALA A 282 13.66 10.83 16.08
CA ALA A 282 14.11 9.43 16.11
C ALA A 282 13.79 8.70 17.43
N GLN A 283 13.30 9.42 18.45
CA GLN A 283 12.81 8.80 19.69
C GLN A 283 11.32 8.44 19.65
N ALA A 284 10.57 8.91 18.65
CA ALA A 284 9.12 8.85 18.64
C ALA A 284 8.50 8.15 17.41
N ALA A 285 9.22 8.03 16.29
CA ALA A 285 8.85 7.14 15.20
C ALA A 285 9.82 5.96 15.12
N VAL A 286 9.33 4.78 14.73
CA VAL A 286 10.18 3.66 14.31
C VAL A 286 10.69 3.99 12.91
N ILE A 287 12.00 3.94 12.69
CA ILE A 287 12.59 4.16 11.37
C ILE A 287 13.24 2.86 10.92
N THR A 288 12.91 2.40 9.72
CA THR A 288 13.57 1.26 9.07
C THR A 288 14.28 1.75 7.81
N ASP A 289 15.60 1.60 7.79
CA ASP A 289 16.45 1.91 6.65
C ASP A 289 16.39 0.77 5.64
N LEU A 290 15.65 0.98 4.55
CA LEU A 290 15.41 -0.01 3.50
C LEU A 290 16.66 -0.26 2.66
N ASP A 291 17.45 0.78 2.40
CA ASP A 291 18.68 0.67 1.62
C ASP A 291 19.70 -0.23 2.33
N ALA A 292 19.78 -0.12 3.66
CA ALA A 292 20.64 -0.98 4.47
C ALA A 292 20.20 -2.45 4.45
N ILE A 293 18.89 -2.73 4.39
CA ILE A 293 18.34 -4.09 4.31
C ILE A 293 18.63 -4.69 2.93
N ASP A 294 18.28 -3.99 1.86
CA ASP A 294 18.56 -4.43 0.48
C ASP A 294 20.06 -4.66 0.26
N ALA A 295 20.91 -3.72 0.69
CA ALA A 295 22.37 -3.84 0.57
C ALA A 295 22.97 -5.04 1.35
N ALA A 296 22.34 -5.47 2.45
CA ALA A 296 22.76 -6.62 3.21
C ALA A 296 22.37 -7.96 2.55
N GLY A 297 21.31 -7.94 1.74
CA GLY A 297 20.82 -9.06 0.96
C GLY A 297 21.53 -9.17 -0.38
N ASN A 298 20.95 -8.57 -1.43
CA ASN A 298 21.40 -8.72 -2.81
C ASN A 298 21.60 -7.39 -3.56
N ASN A 299 21.19 -6.24 -2.98
CA ASN A 299 21.28 -4.90 -3.56
C ASN A 299 20.59 -4.80 -4.94
N ASP A 300 19.37 -5.33 -5.05
CA ASP A 300 18.58 -5.34 -6.29
C ASP A 300 17.53 -4.21 -6.34
N GLY A 301 17.48 -3.35 -5.32
CA GLY A 301 16.49 -2.28 -5.18
C GLY A 301 15.19 -2.75 -4.51
N ILE A 302 15.14 -3.98 -3.99
CA ILE A 302 13.98 -4.54 -3.30
C ILE A 302 14.43 -5.16 -1.98
N ALA A 303 14.00 -4.57 -0.86
CA ALA A 303 14.17 -5.15 0.47
C ALA A 303 13.03 -6.15 0.75
N VAL A 304 13.35 -7.44 0.85
CA VAL A 304 12.38 -8.50 1.14
C VAL A 304 12.49 -8.92 2.60
N ILE A 305 11.40 -8.73 3.35
CA ILE A 305 11.34 -8.96 4.79
C ILE A 305 10.32 -10.05 5.09
N ASP A 306 10.79 -11.20 5.58
CA ASP A 306 9.91 -12.27 6.04
C ASP A 306 9.49 -12.04 7.49
N ILE A 307 8.18 -12.06 7.75
CA ILE A 307 7.60 -11.86 9.08
C ILE A 307 7.14 -13.20 9.64
N HIS A 308 7.63 -13.54 10.83
CA HIS A 308 7.30 -14.76 11.56
C HIS A 308 6.68 -14.43 12.91
N MET A 309 5.36 -14.58 13.04
CA MET A 309 4.56 -14.29 14.23
C MET A 309 4.14 -15.54 15.03
N GLU A 310 4.56 -16.74 14.63
CA GLU A 310 4.29 -18.01 15.30
C GLU A 310 2.77 -18.25 15.51
N GLY A 311 1.98 -17.91 14.49
CA GLY A 311 0.50 -18.00 14.54
C GLY A 311 -0.18 -16.87 15.31
N ALA A 312 0.53 -15.79 15.65
CA ALA A 312 -0.07 -14.55 16.13
C ALA A 312 -0.27 -13.54 14.99
N ALA A 313 -0.97 -12.45 15.27
CA ALA A 313 -1.07 -11.30 14.38
C ALA A 313 0.19 -10.43 14.45
N PHE A 314 0.53 -9.75 13.36
CA PHE A 314 1.49 -8.64 13.36
C PHE A 314 0.75 -7.37 13.75
N LEU A 315 1.02 -6.87 14.95
CA LEU A 315 0.31 -5.73 15.54
C LEU A 315 1.19 -4.47 15.47
N LEU A 316 0.67 -3.42 14.85
CA LEU A 316 1.15 -2.05 15.00
C LEU A 316 0.05 -1.23 15.67
N ASP A 317 0.18 -1.00 16.96
CA ASP A 317 -0.75 -0.16 17.72
C ASP A 317 -0.03 1.09 18.22
N ASN A 318 -0.68 2.25 18.11
CA ASN A 318 -0.19 3.53 18.59
C ASN A 318 1.26 3.83 18.15
N THR A 319 1.59 3.55 16.89
CA THR A 319 2.96 3.61 16.39
C THR A 319 3.04 4.36 15.07
N ASP A 320 4.05 5.21 14.94
CA ASP A 320 4.41 5.83 13.66
C ASP A 320 5.65 5.11 13.12
N TRP A 321 5.58 4.60 11.88
CA TRP A 321 6.62 3.83 11.24
C TRP A 321 7.01 4.49 9.91
N ILE A 322 8.26 4.91 9.82
CA ILE A 322 8.85 5.49 8.62
C ILE A 322 9.72 4.43 7.93
N LEU A 323 9.38 4.14 6.69
CA LEU A 323 10.12 3.26 5.79
C LEU A 323 11.04 4.14 4.95
N GLN A 324 12.30 4.26 5.38
CA GLN A 324 13.25 5.23 4.84
C GLN A 324 14.08 4.63 3.72
N THR A 325 14.17 5.34 2.59
CA THR A 325 15.00 4.98 1.45
C THR A 325 15.54 6.23 0.74
N MET A 326 16.81 6.25 0.37
CA MET A 326 17.44 7.30 -0.44
C MET A 326 17.71 6.83 -1.88
N LEU A 327 17.46 5.55 -2.18
CA LEU A 327 17.78 4.92 -3.46
C LEU A 327 16.54 4.36 -4.16
N ASP A 328 15.34 4.82 -3.78
CA ASP A 328 14.05 4.34 -4.27
C ASP A 328 13.83 2.82 -4.07
N THR A 329 14.51 2.24 -3.07
CA THR A 329 14.32 0.86 -2.63
C THR A 329 12.87 0.60 -2.22
N MET A 330 12.23 -0.39 -2.86
CA MET A 330 10.91 -0.88 -2.49
C MET A 330 11.04 -1.94 -1.41
N VAL A 331 10.11 -2.02 -0.46
CA VAL A 331 10.08 -3.09 0.55
C VAL A 331 8.88 -4.02 0.36
N ILE A 332 9.09 -5.32 0.57
CA ILE A 332 8.03 -6.33 0.57
C ILE A 332 8.06 -7.09 1.89
N PHE A 333 7.04 -6.86 2.70
CA PHE A 333 6.78 -7.57 3.95
C PHE A 333 5.92 -8.81 3.67
N ARG A 334 6.46 -10.01 3.85
CA ARG A 334 5.74 -11.27 3.62
C ARG A 334 5.42 -11.95 4.93
N MET A 335 4.14 -12.17 5.21
CA MET A 335 3.73 -13.00 6.35
C MET A 335 4.06 -14.47 6.06
N LYS A 336 4.98 -15.06 6.81
CA LYS A 336 5.38 -16.48 6.66
C LYS A 336 4.64 -17.40 7.61
N ASP A 337 4.51 -16.99 8.86
CA ASP A 337 3.65 -17.61 9.84
C ASP A 337 2.97 -16.53 10.68
N GLY A 338 1.66 -16.61 10.83
CA GLY A 338 0.87 -15.54 11.42
C GLY A 338 -0.56 -15.58 10.89
N THR A 339 -1.43 -14.79 11.51
CA THR A 339 -2.87 -14.81 11.18
C THR A 339 -3.31 -13.62 10.36
N HIS A 340 -2.78 -12.42 10.63
CA HIS A 340 -3.16 -11.18 9.94
C HIS A 340 -2.22 -10.03 10.31
N PHE A 341 -2.35 -8.92 9.59
CA PHE A 341 -1.82 -7.61 9.95
C PHE A 341 -2.92 -6.79 10.65
N ASP A 342 -2.57 -6.15 11.76
CA ASP A 342 -3.47 -5.24 12.49
C ASP A 342 -2.75 -3.90 12.72
N PHE A 343 -3.28 -2.85 12.12
CA PHE A 343 -2.76 -1.48 12.15
C PHE A 343 -3.77 -0.59 12.85
N ALA A 344 -3.50 -0.24 14.10
CA ALA A 344 -4.41 0.53 14.95
C ALA A 344 -3.75 1.82 15.42
N ASN A 345 -4.41 2.97 15.25
CA ASN A 345 -3.88 4.26 15.70
C ASN A 345 -2.44 4.48 15.23
N SER A 346 -2.14 4.14 13.97
CA SER A 346 -0.77 4.02 13.47
C SER A 346 -0.58 4.72 12.13
N SER A 347 0.62 5.21 11.88
CA SER A 347 1.01 5.76 10.58
C SER A 347 2.13 4.93 9.98
N ILE A 348 2.02 4.55 8.70
CA ILE A 348 3.10 3.91 7.94
C ILE A 348 3.36 4.74 6.70
N LEU A 349 4.52 5.40 6.65
CA LEU A 349 4.85 6.37 5.61
C LEU A 349 6.23 6.07 5.00
N LEU A 350 6.38 6.38 3.71
CA LEU A 350 7.71 6.40 3.09
C LEU A 350 8.48 7.65 3.56
N GLY A 351 9.80 7.51 3.72
CA GLY A 351 10.70 8.62 4.01
C GLY A 351 11.89 8.63 3.05
N ASP A 352 12.43 9.80 2.76
CA ASP A 352 13.60 10.00 1.88
C ASP A 352 14.90 10.25 2.66
N GLY A 353 14.86 10.10 3.99
CA GLY A 353 15.97 10.42 4.90
C GLY A 353 16.15 11.91 5.17
N THR A 354 15.27 12.76 4.67
CA THR A 354 15.23 14.20 4.99
C THR A 354 14.13 14.49 6.00
N LEU A 355 14.34 15.52 6.83
CA LEU A 355 13.34 15.91 7.85
C LEU A 355 12.08 16.53 7.26
N ASN A 356 12.25 17.31 6.21
CA ASN A 356 11.25 18.19 5.63
C ASN A 356 11.16 17.90 4.14
N SER A 357 10.87 16.64 3.79
CA SER A 357 10.66 16.29 2.40
C SER A 357 9.52 17.13 1.83
N GLN A 358 9.66 17.52 0.56
CA GLN A 358 8.62 18.21 -0.19
C GLN A 358 8.14 17.36 -1.36
N ASP A 359 8.73 16.17 -1.53
CA ASP A 359 8.38 15.25 -2.61
C ASP A 359 7.27 14.33 -2.13
N SER A 360 6.05 14.58 -2.62
CA SER A 360 4.87 13.83 -2.18
C SER A 360 4.94 12.37 -2.61
N ILE A 361 4.33 11.49 -1.82
CA ILE A 361 4.24 10.07 -2.12
C ILE A 361 3.19 9.87 -3.20
N HIS A 362 3.62 9.45 -4.39
CA HIS A 362 2.74 9.14 -5.52
C HIS A 362 2.79 7.67 -5.94
N GLU A 363 3.73 6.90 -5.37
CA GLU A 363 4.02 5.54 -5.78
C GLU A 363 4.03 4.58 -4.59
N LEU A 364 3.80 3.29 -4.86
CA LEU A 364 4.00 2.24 -3.86
C LEU A 364 5.49 2.08 -3.58
N GLY A 365 5.89 2.29 -2.32
CA GLY A 365 7.22 1.97 -1.82
C GLY A 365 7.24 0.76 -0.90
N ALA A 366 6.09 0.31 -0.41
CA ALA A 366 5.98 -0.87 0.45
C ALA A 366 4.79 -1.74 0.07
N ILE A 367 4.95 -3.05 0.18
CA ILE A 367 3.87 -4.04 0.02
C ILE A 367 3.84 -4.94 1.24
N PHE A 368 2.69 -5.02 1.91
CA PHE A 368 2.39 -6.05 2.89
C PHE A 368 1.62 -7.18 2.20
N PHE A 369 2.17 -8.39 2.27
CA PHE A 369 1.76 -9.51 1.45
C PHE A 369 1.41 -10.75 2.30
N ILE A 370 0.23 -11.33 2.04
CA ILE A 370 -0.20 -12.63 2.58
C ILE A 370 -0.65 -13.53 1.42
N ASP A 371 -0.16 -14.77 1.41
CA ASP A 371 -0.52 -15.84 0.45
C ASP A 371 -0.52 -17.21 1.15
N SER A 372 -0.76 -17.21 2.46
CA SER A 372 -0.78 -18.42 3.28
C SER A 372 -2.10 -18.51 4.04
N ASP A 373 -2.58 -19.74 4.23
CA ASP A 373 -3.79 -20.01 5.01
C ASP A 373 -3.57 -19.54 6.45
N ALA A 374 -4.11 -18.36 6.75
CA ALA A 374 -3.91 -17.67 8.01
C ALA A 374 -4.89 -18.14 9.10
N GLY A 375 -5.70 -19.17 8.83
CA GLY A 375 -6.67 -19.74 9.76
C GLY A 375 -7.86 -18.82 10.11
N GLY A 376 -7.97 -17.67 9.46
CA GLY A 376 -9.04 -16.68 9.60
C GLY A 376 -9.28 -15.91 8.30
N ASN A 377 -10.39 -15.16 8.25
CA ASN A 377 -10.83 -14.45 7.05
C ASN A 377 -10.30 -13.02 7.02
N GLU A 378 -10.17 -12.38 8.18
CA GLU A 378 -9.66 -11.02 8.30
C GLU A 378 -8.14 -11.08 8.23
N LEU A 379 -7.56 -10.58 7.14
CA LEU A 379 -6.11 -10.65 6.90
C LEU A 379 -5.41 -9.31 7.09
N PHE A 380 -6.15 -8.23 6.90
CA PHE A 380 -5.71 -6.87 7.16
C PHE A 380 -6.81 -6.13 7.90
N ASN A 381 -6.51 -5.68 9.11
CA ASN A 381 -7.37 -4.83 9.91
C ASN A 381 -6.66 -3.49 10.07
N VAL A 382 -7.25 -2.42 9.53
CA VAL A 382 -6.69 -1.07 9.55
C VAL A 382 -7.71 -0.14 10.19
N ASN A 383 -7.38 0.40 11.35
CA ASN A 383 -8.30 1.23 12.13
C ASN A 383 -7.60 2.48 12.67
N ASN A 384 -8.14 3.67 12.38
CA ASN A 384 -7.50 4.94 12.76
C ASN A 384 -6.04 4.95 12.25
N ALA A 385 -5.82 4.89 10.94
CA ALA A 385 -4.47 4.77 10.41
C ALA A 385 -4.21 5.64 9.19
N ILE A 386 -2.95 6.02 9.00
CA ILE A 386 -2.50 6.74 7.81
C ILE A 386 -1.48 5.88 7.09
N LEU A 387 -1.74 5.58 5.82
CA LEU A 387 -0.84 4.80 4.97
C LEU A 387 -0.41 5.65 3.78
N GLY A 388 0.90 5.84 3.59
CA GLY A 388 1.46 6.59 2.46
C GLY A 388 2.43 5.73 1.68
N GLY A 389 2.05 5.35 0.45
CA GLY A 389 2.85 4.50 -0.44
C GLY A 389 2.77 3.01 -0.11
N ILE A 390 1.65 2.55 0.46
CA ILE A 390 1.52 1.18 1.01
C ILE A 390 0.52 0.34 0.19
N GLY A 391 0.95 -0.86 -0.21
CA GLY A 391 0.09 -1.88 -0.80
C GLY A 391 -0.29 -2.94 0.24
N LEU A 392 -1.58 -3.24 0.39
CA LEU A 392 -2.08 -4.36 1.19
C LEU A 392 -2.59 -5.45 0.27
N TRP A 393 -1.80 -6.50 0.11
CA TRP A 393 -1.99 -7.50 -0.94
C TRP A 393 -2.22 -8.88 -0.31
N ASP A 394 -3.45 -9.35 -0.45
CA ASP A 394 -3.89 -10.69 -0.09
C ASP A 394 -4.14 -11.53 -1.34
N PHE A 395 -3.45 -12.66 -1.38
CA PHE A 395 -3.53 -13.66 -2.44
C PHE A 395 -3.94 -15.05 -1.92
N THR A 396 -4.36 -15.16 -0.66
CA THR A 396 -4.68 -16.42 0.03
C THR A 396 -5.76 -17.22 -0.72
N ASP A 397 -6.79 -16.52 -1.20
CA ASP A 397 -7.90 -17.10 -1.98
C ASP A 397 -7.74 -16.89 -3.49
N PHE A 398 -6.59 -16.37 -3.94
CA PHE A 398 -6.36 -16.07 -5.35
C PHE A 398 -5.95 -17.32 -6.13
N THR A 399 -6.89 -17.87 -6.89
CA THR A 399 -6.64 -18.98 -7.82
C THR A 399 -6.68 -18.48 -9.26
N PRO A 400 -5.53 -18.21 -9.92
CA PRO A 400 -5.51 -17.55 -11.23
C PRO A 400 -6.09 -18.37 -12.37
N ASP A 401 -6.37 -19.67 -12.19
CA ASP A 401 -6.86 -20.55 -13.26
C ASP A 401 -8.08 -21.39 -12.83
N ARG A 402 -9.23 -20.73 -12.68
CA ARG A 402 -10.52 -21.44 -12.51
C ARG A 402 -11.15 -21.95 -13.82
N SER A 403 -10.62 -21.58 -14.99
CA SER A 403 -11.22 -21.99 -16.28
C SER A 403 -10.60 -23.26 -16.88
N THR A 404 -9.35 -23.62 -16.52
CA THR A 404 -8.67 -24.81 -17.05
C THR A 404 -7.67 -25.54 -16.13
N LEU A 405 -7.36 -25.10 -14.90
CA LEU A 405 -6.44 -25.83 -14.02
C LEU A 405 -7.01 -26.12 -12.63
N LEU A 406 -7.70 -27.25 -12.53
CA LEU A 406 -7.41 -28.19 -11.45
C LEU A 406 -5.94 -28.66 -11.60
N SER A 407 -5.00 -27.81 -11.18
CA SER A 407 -3.68 -28.29 -10.76
C SER A 407 -3.92 -29.18 -9.55
N THR A 408 -3.83 -30.50 -9.75
CA THR A 408 -3.98 -31.53 -8.72
C THR A 408 -2.93 -31.48 -7.60
N ASN A 409 -2.11 -30.43 -7.56
CA ASN A 409 -1.02 -30.24 -6.60
C ASN A 409 -1.19 -29.02 -5.69
N ALA A 410 -2.25 -28.21 -5.87
CA ALA A 410 -2.70 -27.40 -4.73
C ALA A 410 -3.16 -28.40 -3.66
N PRO A 411 -2.59 -28.40 -2.45
CA PRO A 411 -3.01 -29.32 -1.41
C PRO A 411 -4.54 -29.22 -1.30
N SER A 412 -5.20 -30.38 -1.35
CA SER A 412 -6.66 -30.54 -1.35
C SER A 412 -7.34 -30.13 -0.03
N PHE A 413 -6.75 -29.15 0.65
CA PHE A 413 -7.23 -28.49 1.86
C PHE A 413 -7.78 -27.10 1.58
N PHE A 414 -7.89 -26.67 0.30
CA PHE A 414 -8.80 -25.59 -0.06
C PHE A 414 -10.21 -26.03 0.31
N ASN A 415 -10.63 -25.61 1.50
CA ASN A 415 -11.99 -25.72 1.96
C ASN A 415 -12.74 -24.59 1.24
N PRO A 416 -13.61 -24.86 0.26
CA PRO A 416 -14.45 -23.82 -0.37
C PRO A 416 -15.50 -23.25 0.61
N ALA A 417 -15.31 -23.45 1.92
CA ALA A 417 -16.24 -23.14 3.00
C ALA A 417 -15.65 -22.15 4.00
N ILE A 418 -14.71 -21.30 3.58
CA ILE A 418 -14.72 -19.96 4.16
C ILE A 418 -15.86 -19.23 3.45
N ASP A 419 -17.08 -19.38 3.98
CA ASP A 419 -18.22 -18.56 3.56
C ASP A 419 -17.81 -17.09 3.74
N GLY A 420 -17.52 -16.41 2.63
CA GLY A 420 -17.17 -14.99 2.61
C GLY A 420 -15.74 -14.63 2.17
N GLY A 421 -14.85 -15.61 1.96
CA GLY A 421 -13.46 -15.34 1.53
C GLY A 421 -12.64 -14.52 2.53
N THR A 422 -11.43 -14.14 2.13
CA THR A 422 -10.53 -13.26 2.89
C THR A 422 -10.88 -11.77 2.74
N ILE A 423 -10.57 -10.96 3.76
CA ILE A 423 -11.07 -9.59 3.88
C ILE A 423 -9.96 -8.63 4.33
N ILE A 424 -9.93 -7.46 3.67
CA ILE A 424 -9.28 -6.24 4.17
C ILE A 424 -10.36 -5.34 4.78
N HIS A 425 -10.27 -5.04 6.08
CA HIS A 425 -11.13 -4.09 6.77
C HIS A 425 -10.40 -2.76 7.00
N LEU A 426 -10.96 -1.67 6.49
CA LEU A 426 -10.43 -0.32 6.60
C LEU A 426 -11.46 0.57 7.30
N SER A 427 -11.11 1.12 8.45
CA SER A 427 -11.99 1.97 9.24
C SER A 427 -11.26 3.22 9.72
N ASN A 428 -11.83 4.39 9.45
CA ASN A 428 -11.23 5.67 9.88
C ASN A 428 -9.78 5.81 9.42
N ALA A 429 -9.48 5.45 8.16
CA ALA A 429 -8.12 5.42 7.65
C ALA A 429 -7.99 6.19 6.32
N GLN A 430 -6.77 6.61 6.01
CA GLN A 430 -6.54 7.40 4.82
C GLN A 430 -5.10 7.38 4.27
N GLY A 431 -4.95 7.99 3.10
CA GLY A 431 -3.68 8.39 2.52
C GLY A 431 -3.55 7.91 1.09
N CYS A 432 -2.37 7.38 0.74
CA CYS A 432 -2.06 6.92 -0.60
C CYS A 432 -1.67 5.43 -0.58
N ALA A 433 -2.50 4.56 -1.17
CA ALA A 433 -2.38 3.11 -1.01
C ALA A 433 -2.83 2.31 -2.23
N GLN A 434 -2.74 0.98 -2.15
CA GLN A 434 -3.40 0.02 -3.05
C GLN A 434 -3.89 -1.21 -2.26
N PHE A 435 -5.08 -1.69 -2.58
CA PHE A 435 -5.73 -2.80 -1.88
C PHE A 435 -6.07 -3.92 -2.86
N ILE A 436 -5.56 -5.12 -2.59
CA ILE A 436 -5.83 -6.33 -3.39
C ILE A 436 -6.24 -7.43 -2.41
N SER A 437 -7.46 -7.95 -2.53
CA SER A 437 -7.94 -9.06 -1.70
C SER A 437 -9.16 -9.73 -2.35
N ASN A 438 -9.70 -10.76 -1.72
CA ASN A 438 -10.97 -11.36 -2.09
C ASN A 438 -12.12 -10.37 -1.82
N ARG A 439 -12.13 -9.74 -0.63
CA ARG A 439 -13.10 -8.70 -0.24
C ARG A 439 -12.40 -7.50 0.38
N VAL A 440 -12.91 -6.30 0.09
CA VAL A 440 -12.44 -5.05 0.71
C VAL A 440 -13.64 -4.32 1.32
N GLU A 441 -13.54 -3.98 2.59
CA GLU A 441 -14.55 -3.20 3.31
C GLU A 441 -13.93 -1.87 3.77
N MET A 442 -14.58 -0.76 3.43
CA MET A 442 -14.18 0.58 3.80
C MET A 442 -15.31 1.30 4.55
N SER A 443 -15.06 1.77 5.76
CA SER A 443 -15.95 2.67 6.51
C SER A 443 -15.23 3.91 7.02
N ASN A 444 -15.69 5.11 6.64
CA ASN A 444 -15.04 6.38 7.01
C ASN A 444 -13.58 6.38 6.53
N ASN A 445 -13.33 6.48 5.23
CA ASN A 445 -11.96 6.47 4.72
C ASN A 445 -11.75 7.50 3.63
N ARG A 446 -10.48 7.89 3.39
CA ARG A 446 -10.06 8.70 2.24
C ARG A 446 -8.84 8.13 1.56
N TRP A 447 -8.91 7.78 0.28
CA TRP A 447 -7.79 7.12 -0.38
C TRP A 447 -7.50 7.65 -1.77
N ASN A 448 -6.26 8.10 -1.97
CA ASN A 448 -5.67 8.20 -3.30
C ASN A 448 -4.88 6.93 -3.63
N ARG A 449 -4.74 6.63 -4.92
CA ARG A 449 -4.00 5.48 -5.38
C ARG A 449 -2.52 5.81 -5.47
N CYS A 450 -1.75 5.12 -4.64
CA CYS A 450 -0.34 4.93 -4.91
C CYS A 450 -0.23 3.73 -5.84
N ALA A 451 0.23 3.95 -7.07
CA ALA A 451 0.48 2.86 -8.00
C ALA A 451 1.95 2.45 -7.97
N LYS A 452 2.23 1.18 -8.21
CA LYS A 452 3.60 0.77 -8.55
C LYS A 452 3.97 1.43 -9.87
N GLY A 453 5.06 2.21 -9.90
CA GLY A 453 5.57 2.82 -11.13
C GLY A 453 5.73 1.79 -12.25
N SER A 454 5.48 2.22 -13.50
CA SER A 454 5.45 1.34 -14.69
C SER A 454 6.75 0.59 -15.00
N THR A 455 7.84 0.91 -14.29
CA THR A 455 9.15 0.30 -14.44
C THR A 455 9.69 -0.08 -13.06
N ILE A 456 9.82 -1.38 -12.79
CA ILE A 456 10.73 -1.85 -11.73
C ILE A 456 12.13 -1.41 -12.15
N PRO A 457 12.92 -0.73 -11.29
CA PRO A 457 14.29 -0.38 -11.62
C PRO A 457 15.02 -1.64 -12.07
N GLU A 458 15.46 -1.69 -13.33
CA GLU A 458 16.32 -2.81 -13.74
C GLU A 458 17.56 -2.77 -12.85
N PRO A 459 17.98 -3.91 -12.25
CA PRO A 459 19.16 -3.94 -11.40
C PRO A 459 20.31 -3.32 -12.17
N SER A 460 20.90 -2.26 -11.60
CA SER A 460 21.74 -1.32 -12.34
C SER A 460 22.71 -2.06 -13.28
N ILE A 461 22.45 -1.95 -14.59
CA ILE A 461 23.21 -2.65 -15.63
C ILE A 461 24.72 -2.31 -15.50
N THR A 462 25.04 -1.19 -14.87
CA THR A 462 26.39 -0.76 -14.46
C THR A 462 27.13 -1.81 -13.63
N LEU A 463 26.48 -2.53 -12.71
CA LEU A 463 27.10 -3.60 -11.91
C LEU A 463 27.40 -4.83 -12.76
N LEU A 464 26.48 -5.20 -13.66
CA LEU A 464 26.66 -6.27 -14.66
C LEU A 464 27.81 -5.96 -15.63
N PHE A 465 27.92 -4.70 -16.10
CA PHE A 465 29.04 -4.26 -16.94
C PHE A 465 30.37 -4.24 -16.18
N ALA A 466 30.38 -3.81 -14.92
CA ALA A 466 31.58 -3.83 -14.10
C ALA A 466 32.10 -5.28 -13.90
N LEU A 467 31.23 -6.22 -13.53
CA LEU A 467 31.58 -7.63 -13.37
C LEU A 467 31.99 -8.31 -14.69
N GLY A 468 31.31 -7.97 -15.79
CA GLY A 468 31.68 -8.44 -17.14
C GLY A 468 33.07 -7.98 -17.57
N LEU A 469 33.43 -6.71 -17.32
CA LEU A 469 34.73 -6.15 -17.68
C LEU A 469 35.88 -6.74 -16.83
N PHE A 470 35.65 -7.04 -15.54
CA PHE A 470 36.65 -7.74 -14.72
C PHE A 470 36.86 -9.20 -15.15
N SER A 471 35.82 -9.86 -15.66
CA SER A 471 35.90 -11.24 -16.15
C SER A 471 36.69 -11.34 -17.46
N ILE A 472 36.51 -10.40 -18.39
CA ILE A 472 37.24 -10.36 -19.66
C ILE A 472 38.73 -10.07 -19.45
N ARG A 473 39.08 -9.22 -18.46
CA ARG A 473 40.48 -8.88 -18.17
C ARG A 473 41.29 -10.05 -17.58
N ARG A 474 40.62 -11.09 -17.05
CA ARG A 474 41.28 -12.26 -16.47
C ARG A 474 41.54 -13.38 -17.49
N MET A 475 40.90 -13.34 -18.67
CA MET A 475 41.11 -14.32 -19.74
C MET A 475 42.18 -13.92 -20.77
N SER A 476 42.82 -12.74 -20.61
CA SER A 476 43.84 -12.25 -21.54
C SER A 476 45.30 -12.48 -21.08
N LYS A 477 45.58 -13.55 -20.32
CA LYS A 477 46.96 -13.94 -19.97
C LYS A 477 47.23 -15.41 -20.23
#